data_AF-A0AAJ5WF23-F1
#
_entry.id   AF-A0AAJ5WF23-F1
#
_cell.length_a   1.000
_cell.length_b   1.000
_cell.length_c   1.000
_cell.angle_alpha   90.00
_cell.angle_beta   90.00
_cell.angle_gamma   90.00
#
_symmetry.space_group_name_H-M   'P 1'
#
loop_
_entity.id
_entity.type
_entity.pdbx_description
1 polymer ?
#
loop_
_entity_poly.entity_id
_entity_poly.type
_entity_poly.pdbx_seq_one_letter_code
_entity_poly.pdbx_strand_id
1 'polypeptide(L)' 'MTSLRNNGFGVMVPPQLDYVVIYFIQAGLRKKDALDFYKDHQANGWKGKKGKMIRDWKMYAWHWIWSR' A
#
# COMPACT_ATOMS: atom_id res chain seq x y z
N MET A 1 5.34 -2.07 -27.40
CA MET A 1 4.45 -1.98 -26.23
C MET A 1 5.24 -2.43 -25.00
N THR A 2 5.89 -1.50 -24.30
CA THR A 2 6.68 -1.82 -23.10
C THR A 2 5.72 -2.03 -21.93
N SER A 3 5.60 -3.27 -21.47
CA SER A 3 4.91 -3.62 -20.22
C SER A 3 5.54 -2.81 -19.08
N LEU A 4 4.79 -1.87 -18.52
CA LEU A 4 5.18 -1.15 -17.30
C LEU A 4 5.19 -2.18 -16.17
N ARG A 5 6.35 -2.78 -15.91
CA ARG A 5 6.56 -3.66 -14.76
C ARG A 5 6.19 -2.89 -13.50
N ASN A 6 5.20 -3.39 -12.78
CA ASN A 6 4.69 -2.80 -11.55
C ASN A 6 5.62 -3.16 -10.38
N ASN A 7 6.74 -2.46 -10.28
CA ASN A 7 7.78 -2.63 -9.26
C ASN A 7 7.42 -2.08 -7.84
N GLY A 8 6.18 -1.67 -7.56
CA GLY A 8 5.72 -1.28 -6.22
C GLY A 8 6.40 -0.10 -5.51
N PHE A 9 7.12 0.80 -6.20
CA PHE A 9 7.97 1.83 -5.58
C PHE A 9 7.28 2.96 -4.77
N GLY A 10 5.96 2.97 -4.69
CA GLY A 10 5.19 3.99 -3.95
C GLY A 10 4.10 4.58 -4.84
N VAL A 11 4.48 5.07 -6.02
CA VAL A 11 3.58 5.68 -7.01
C VAL A 11 2.82 4.68 -7.90
N MET A 12 3.06 3.39 -7.74
CA MET A 12 2.40 2.34 -8.52
C MET A 12 1.50 1.50 -7.65
N VAL A 13 0.27 1.36 -8.12
CA VAL A 13 -0.85 0.81 -7.38
C VAL A 13 -1.58 -0.17 -8.32
N PRO A 14 -1.90 -1.40 -7.88
CA PRO A 14 -1.63 -1.95 -6.55
C PRO A 14 -0.13 -2.26 -6.34
N PRO A 15 0.45 -2.02 -5.16
CA PRO A 15 1.80 -2.49 -4.85
C PRO A 15 1.87 -4.01 -4.77
N GLN A 16 3.08 -4.58 -4.89
CA GLN A 16 3.29 -5.96 -4.47
C GLN A 16 3.25 -6.04 -2.94
N LEU A 17 2.64 -7.10 -2.42
CA LEU A 17 2.51 -7.33 -0.98
C LEU A 17 3.87 -7.31 -0.27
N ASP A 18 4.91 -7.88 -0.87
CA ASP A 18 6.25 -7.92 -0.26
C ASP A 18 6.81 -6.53 0.03
N TYR A 19 6.59 -5.55 -0.85
CA TYR A 19 7.00 -4.17 -0.59
C TYR A 19 6.22 -3.53 0.55
N VAL A 20 4.94 -3.84 0.68
CA VAL A 20 4.11 -3.37 1.81
C VAL A 20 4.59 -3.98 3.12
N VAL A 21 4.88 -5.29 3.14
CA VAL A 21 5.42 -5.97 4.31
C VAL A 21 6.77 -5.39 4.72
N ILE A 22 7.69 -5.17 3.77
CA ILE A 22 9.00 -4.56 4.04
C ILE A 22 8.83 -3.17 4.65
N TYR A 23 7.95 -2.33 4.09
CA TYR A 23 7.71 -0.97 4.56
C TYR A 23 7.22 -0.94 6.02
N PHE A 24 6.27 -1.81 6.37
CA PHE A 24 5.74 -1.89 7.73
C PHE A 24 6.76 -2.43 8.74
N ILE A 25 7.54 -3.44 8.35
CA ILE A 25 8.62 -3.96 9.22
C ILE A 25 9.68 -2.88 9.46
N GLN A 26 10.04 -2.10 8.44
CA GLN A 26 10.96 -0.96 8.59
C GLN A 26 10.41 0.14 9.50
N ALA A 27 9.08 0.30 9.55
CA ALA A 27 8.40 1.19 10.49
C ALA A 27 8.24 0.60 11.92
N GLY A 28 8.80 -0.58 12.19
CA GLY A 28 8.72 -1.25 13.50
C GLY A 28 7.42 -2.01 13.76
N LEU A 29 6.58 -2.21 12.74
CA LEU A 29 5.31 -2.94 12.84
C LEU A 29 5.45 -4.41 12.43
N ARG A 30 4.41 -5.19 12.72
CA ARG A 30 4.40 -6.62 12.40
C ARG A 30 3.89 -6.85 10.99
N LYS A 31 4.29 -7.99 10.40
CA LYS A 31 3.74 -8.47 9.11
C LYS A 31 2.21 -8.52 9.10
N LYS A 32 1.58 -8.81 10.25
CA LYS A 32 0.12 -8.82 10.39
C LYS A 32 -0.49 -7.45 10.08
N ASP A 33 0.07 -6.37 10.60
CA ASP A 33 -0.41 -5.00 10.34
C ASP A 33 -0.33 -4.66 8.85
N ALA A 34 0.75 -5.08 8.18
CA ALA A 34 0.92 -4.92 6.74
C ALA A 34 -0.15 -5.69 5.93
N LEU A 35 -0.47 -6.91 6.35
CA LEU A 35 -1.49 -7.75 5.72
C LEU A 35 -2.89 -7.15 5.90
N ASP A 36 -3.19 -6.63 7.09
CA ASP A 36 -4.46 -5.99 7.39
C ASP A 36 -4.64 -4.74 6.52
N PHE A 37 -3.63 -3.86 6.47
CA PHE A 37 -3.60 -2.71 5.56
C PHE A 37 -3.79 -3.11 4.10
N TYR A 38 -3.05 -4.12 3.62
CA TYR A 38 -3.10 -4.54 2.22
C TYR A 38 -4.47 -5.11 1.84
N LYS A 39 -5.07 -5.94 2.70
CA LYS A 39 -6.40 -6.51 2.47
C LYS A 39 -7.48 -5.44 2.40
N ASP A 40 -7.47 -4.48 3.32
CA ASP A 40 -8.44 -3.38 3.35
C ASP A 40 -8.38 -2.52 2.08
N HIS A 41 -7.16 -2.22 1.61
CA HIS A 41 -6.97 -1.44 0.39
C HIS A 41 -7.27 -2.25 -0.86
N GLN A 42 -6.95 -3.55 -0.87
CA GLN A 42 -7.27 -4.43 -1.99
C GLN A 42 -8.78 -4.63 -2.15
N ALA A 43 -9.52 -4.82 -1.06
CA ALA A 43 -10.98 -4.96 -1.08
C ALA A 43 -11.67 -3.69 -1.62
N ASN A 44 -11.11 -2.51 -1.33
CA ASN A 44 -11.59 -1.23 -1.85
C ASN A 44 -11.02 -0.85 -3.23
N GLY A 45 -10.30 -1.77 -3.89
CA GLY A 45 -9.73 -1.54 -5.23
C GLY A 45 -8.67 -0.44 -5.26
N TRP A 46 -7.97 -0.23 -4.14
CA TRP A 46 -6.97 0.82 -3.96
C TRP A 46 -7.48 2.23 -4.28
N LYS A 47 -8.74 2.50 -3.94
CA LYS A 47 -9.37 3.80 -4.07
C LYS A 47 -9.38 4.53 -2.73
N GLY A 48 -9.13 5.83 -2.76
CA GLY A 48 -9.27 6.70 -1.59
C GLY A 48 -10.73 7.06 -1.32
N LYS A 49 -10.98 7.84 -0.24
CA LYS A 49 -12.33 8.23 0.23
C LYS A 49 -13.23 8.90 -0.81
N LYS A 50 -12.65 9.53 -1.84
CA LYS A 50 -13.39 10.19 -2.94
C LYS A 50 -13.59 9.28 -4.17
N GLY A 51 -13.36 7.97 -4.03
CA GLY A 51 -13.48 6.98 -5.12
C GLY A 51 -12.36 7.03 -6.17
N LYS A 52 -11.40 7.96 -6.05
CA LYS A 52 -10.24 8.05 -6.94
C LYS A 52 -9.17 7.03 -6.54
N MET A 53 -8.57 6.39 -7.52
CA MET A 53 -7.42 5.50 -7.32
C MET A 53 -6.31 6.25 -6.59
N ILE A 54 -5.77 5.64 -5.53
CA ILE A 54 -4.66 6.25 -4.81
C ILE A 54 -3.43 6.22 -5.72
N ARG A 55 -2.67 7.32 -5.70
CA ARG A 55 -1.45 7.43 -6.51
C ARG A 55 -0.23 6.94 -5.74
N ASP A 56 -0.19 7.17 -4.43
CA ASP A 56 0.93 6.79 -3.59
C ASP A 56 0.44 5.93 -2.42
N TRP A 57 0.72 4.62 -2.46
CA TRP A 57 0.30 3.73 -1.39
C TRP A 57 1.12 3.93 -0.11
N LYS A 58 2.36 4.43 -0.20
CA LYS A 58 3.22 4.67 0.98
C LYS A 58 2.70 5.85 1.80
N MET A 59 2.17 6.88 1.14
CA MET A 59 1.51 7.98 1.83
C MET A 59 0.31 7.47 2.66
N TYR A 60 -0.50 6.58 2.08
CA TYR A 60 -1.63 5.96 2.79
C TYR A 60 -1.18 5.00 3.88
N ALA A 61 -0.12 4.22 3.64
CA ALA A 61 0.48 3.36 4.66
C ALA A 61 1.00 4.19 5.84
N TRP A 62 1.74 5.27 5.58
CA TRP A 62 2.21 6.20 6.60
C TRP A 62 1.03 6.75 7.41
N HIS A 63 0.00 7.28 6.75
CA HIS A 63 -1.20 7.74 7.46
C HIS A 63 -1.86 6.64 8.29
N TRP A 64 -1.97 5.42 7.77
CA TRP A 64 -2.55 4.28 8.49
C TRP A 64 -1.75 3.91 9.74
N ILE A 65 -0.42 3.95 9.64
CA ILE A 65 0.50 3.66 10.74
C ILE A 65 0.35 4.69 11.87
N TRP A 66 0.26 5.97 11.53
CA TRP A 66 0.21 7.07 12.52
C TRP A 66 -1.20 7.44 13.00
N SER A 67 -2.26 7.05 12.28
CA SER A 67 -3.66 7.37 12.65
C SER A 67 -4.31 6.30 13.53
N ARG A 68 -3.51 5.39 14.10
CA ARG A 68 -3.94 4.36 15.04
C ARG A 68 -3.87 4.89 16.47
#